data_AF-A0A931QP13-F1
#
_entry.id   AF-A0A931QP13-F1
#
_cell.length_a   1.000
_cell.length_b   1.000
_cell.length_c   1.000
_cell.angle_alpha   90.00
_cell.angle_beta   90.00
_cell.angle_gamma   90.00
#
_symmetry.space_group_name_H-M   'P 1'
#
loop_
_entity.id
_entity.type
_entity.pdbx_description
1 polymer ?
#
loop_
_entity_poly.entity_id
_entity_poly.type
_entity_poly.pdbx_seq_one_letter_code
_entity_poly.pdbx_strand_id
1 'polypeptide(L)' 'MISCREATLAIIKKEERKISFSERIKLALHLMICSFCKFFEKQNKFLSVNIKNISSEEPLSGAEQEEMDKKLNELSK' A
#
# COMPACT_ATOMS: atom_id res chain seq x y z
N MET A 1 -16.41 14.92 11.88
CA MET A 1 -16.02 13.49 11.97
C MET A 1 -16.40 12.83 10.66
N ILE A 2 -15.53 12.02 10.07
CA ILE A 2 -15.84 11.26 8.83
C ILE A 2 -16.66 10.00 9.16
N SER A 3 -17.40 9.46 8.20
CA SER A 3 -18.12 8.19 8.33
C SER A 3 -17.14 7.01 8.43
N CYS A 4 -17.62 5.87 8.95
CA CYS A 4 -16.82 4.63 8.99
C CYS A 4 -16.38 4.20 7.58
N ARG A 5 -17.22 4.40 6.55
CA ARG A 5 -16.88 4.09 5.15
C ARG A 5 -15.73 4.95 4.63
N GLU A 6 -15.74 6.25 4.94
CA GLU A 6 -14.64 7.14 4.58
C GLU A 6 -13.37 6.83 5.37
N ALA A 7 -13.51 6.46 6.66
CA ALA A 7 -12.38 6.09 7.50
C ALA A 7 -11.71 4.80 7.00
N THR A 8 -12.45 3.75 6.68
CA THR A 8 -11.89 2.51 6.12
C THR A 8 -11.22 2.74 4.78
N LEU A 9 -11.81 3.57 3.90
CA LEU A 9 -11.18 3.97 2.65
C LEU A 9 -9.86 4.74 2.88
N ALA A 10 -9.84 5.67 3.84
CA ALA A 10 -8.63 6.42 4.19
C ALA A 10 -7.54 5.52 4.79
N ILE A 11 -7.91 4.51 5.59
CA ILE A 11 -6.98 3.49 6.13
C ILE A 11 -6.31 2.71 5.00
N ILE A 12 -7.07 2.29 3.99
CA ILE A 12 -6.51 1.58 2.82
C ILE A 12 -5.59 2.51 2.01
N LYS A 13 -6.04 3.73 1.69
CA LYS A 13 -5.24 4.73 0.96
C LYS A 13 -3.92 5.08 1.66
N LYS A 14 -3.90 5.05 3.00
CA LYS A 14 -2.71 5.34 3.80
C LYS A 14 -1.59 4.33 3.54
N GLU A 15 -1.91 3.05 3.34
CA GLU A 15 -0.92 2.00 3.04
C GLU A 15 -0.26 2.19 1.67
N GLU A 16 -1.01 2.72 0.70
CA GLU A 16 -0.50 3.06 -0.64
C GLU A 16 0.26 4.41 -0.69
N ARG A 17 0.46 5.08 0.45
CA ARG A 17 1.03 6.45 0.53
C ARG A 17 0.24 7.53 -0.23
N LYS A 18 -1.04 7.31 -0.53
CA LYS A 18 -1.90 8.21 -1.33
C LYS A 18 -2.82 9.13 -0.51
N ILE A 19 -2.65 9.18 0.81
CA ILE A 19 -3.52 9.95 1.71
C ILE A 19 -3.01 11.40 1.89
N SER A 20 -3.90 12.39 1.74
CA SER A 20 -3.57 13.81 1.99
C SER A 20 -3.41 14.12 3.49
N PHE A 21 -2.76 15.23 3.82
CA PHE A 21 -2.61 15.67 5.21
C PHE A 21 -3.95 15.90 5.91
N SER A 22 -4.93 16.47 5.19
CA SER A 22 -6.28 16.70 5.73
C SER A 22 -7.01 15.39 6.04
N GLU A 23 -6.88 14.38 5.18
CA GLU A 23 -7.45 13.05 5.40
C GLU A 23 -6.77 12.35 6.60
N ARG A 24 -5.45 12.53 6.79
CA ARG A 24 -4.74 11.99 7.97
C ARG A 24 -5.29 12.54 9.28
N ILE A 25 -5.50 13.85 9.38
CA ILE A 25 -6.06 14.49 10.59
C ILE A 25 -7.48 13.99 10.84
N LYS A 26 -8.34 14.00 9.81
CA LYS A 26 -9.73 13.52 9.92
C LYS A 26 -9.81 12.06 10.36
N LEU A 27 -8.92 11.21 9.82
CA LEU A 27 -8.81 9.81 10.20
C LEU A 27 -8.34 9.67 11.65
N ALA A 28 -7.32 10.42 12.09
CA ALA A 28 -6.83 10.38 13.47
C ALA A 28 -7.94 10.73 14.48
N LEU A 29 -8.74 11.77 14.19
CA LEU A 29 -9.90 12.14 15.01
C LEU A 29 -10.95 11.01 15.07
N HIS A 30 -11.24 10.35 13.95
CA HIS A 30 -12.20 9.24 13.91
C HIS A 30 -11.71 8.02 14.71
N LEU A 31 -10.42 7.66 14.60
CA LEU A 31 -9.81 6.52 15.28
C LEU A 31 -9.72 6.67 16.80
N MET A 32 -9.78 7.91 17.33
CA MET A 32 -9.83 8.14 18.78
C MET A 32 -11.17 7.69 19.39
N ILE A 33 -12.25 7.68 18.61
CA ILE A 33 -13.61 7.47 19.11
C ILE A 33 -14.21 6.14 18.63
N CYS A 34 -13.86 5.68 17.42
CA CYS A 34 -14.39 4.45 16.86
C CYS A 34 -13.43 3.27 17.04
N SER A 35 -13.75 2.38 17.99
CA SER A 35 -13.00 1.16 18.28
C SER A 35 -12.95 0.19 17.09
N PHE A 36 -14.03 0.08 16.31
CA PHE A 36 -14.09 -0.79 15.13
C PHE A 36 -13.11 -0.37 14.05
N CYS A 37 -13.07 0.93 13.71
CA CYS A 37 -12.12 1.45 12.74
C CYS A 37 -10.67 1.34 13.23
N LYS A 38 -10.43 1.49 14.54
CA LYS A 38 -9.12 1.25 15.17
C LYS A 38 -8.69 -0.22 15.08
N PHE A 39 -9.63 -1.15 15.24
CA PHE A 39 -9.35 -2.58 15.05
C PHE A 39 -9.08 -2.90 13.57
N PHE A 40 -9.87 -2.35 12.65
CA PHE A 40 -9.64 -2.47 11.22
C PHE A 40 -8.27 -1.93 10.80
N GLU A 41 -7.84 -0.77 11.29
CA GLU A 41 -6.51 -0.22 11.00
C GLU A 41 -5.39 -1.20 11.40
N LYS A 42 -5.50 -1.82 12.58
CA LYS A 42 -4.53 -2.82 13.04
C LYS A 42 -4.48 -4.05 12.14
N GLN A 43 -5.64 -4.60 11.76
CA GLN A 43 -5.73 -5.74 10.85
C GLN A 43 -5.14 -5.41 9.47
N ASN A 44 -5.49 -4.26 8.92
CA ASN A 44 -5.02 -3.81 7.62
C ASN A 44 -3.50 -3.61 7.60
N LYS A 45 -2.94 -3.03 8.67
CA LYS A 45 -1.48 -2.89 8.85
C LYS A 45 -0.80 -4.25 8.97
N PHE A 46 -1.36 -5.18 9.75
CA PHE A 46 -0.85 -6.54 9.86
C PHE A 46 -0.78 -7.22 8.49
N LEU A 47 -1.86 -7.14 7.71
CA LEU A 47 -1.88 -7.70 6.36
C LEU A 47 -0.83 -7.06 5.45
N SER A 48 -0.76 -5.72 5.45
CA SER A 48 0.16 -4.97 4.59
C SER A 48 1.63 -5.23 4.89
N VAL A 49 1.99 -5.47 6.16
CA VAL A 49 3.36 -5.83 6.55
C VAL A 49 3.68 -7.26 6.14
N ASN A 50 2.77 -8.21 6.36
CA ASN A 50 3.05 -9.62 6.06
C ASN A 50 3.04 -9.90 4.55
N ILE A 51 2.18 -9.25 3.77
CA ILE A 51 2.17 -9.39 2.29
C ILE A 51 3.46 -8.85 1.68
N LYS A 52 4.06 -7.79 2.23
CA LYS A 52 5.36 -7.28 1.74
C LYS A 52 6.49 -8.30 1.89
N ASN A 53 6.34 -9.30 2.75
CA ASN A 53 7.32 -10.37 2.91
C ASN A 53 6.97 -11.61 2.06
N ILE A 54 5.82 -11.60 1.38
CA ILE A 54 5.38 -12.65 0.45
C ILE A 54 5.79 -12.32 -0.99
N SER A 55 6.40 -11.16 -1.24
CA SER A 55 7.02 -10.90 -2.54
C SER A 55 8.07 -11.98 -2.80
N SER A 56 7.74 -12.86 -3.74
CA SER A 56 8.67 -13.66 -4.50
C SER A 56 9.60 -12.69 -5.25
N GLU A 57 10.55 -12.10 -4.54
CA GLU A 57 11.77 -11.61 -5.17
C GLU A 57 12.60 -12.86 -5.49
N GLU A 58 12.10 -13.70 -6.39
CA GLU A 58 13.03 -14.39 -7.26
C GLU A 58 13.58 -13.28 -8.15
N PRO A 59 14.87 -12.90 -7.99
CA PRO A 59 15.47 -12.02 -8.97
C PRO A 59 15.21 -12.64 -10.34
N LEU A 60 14.87 -11.80 -11.34
CA LEU A 60 14.78 -12.22 -12.74
C LEU A 60 15.96 -13.16 -13.01
N SER A 61 15.68 -14.34 -13.53
CA SER A 61 16.75 -15.26 -13.90
C SER A 61 17.70 -14.54 -14.87
N GLY A 62 18.99 -14.90 -14.87
CA GLY A 62 19.97 -14.22 -15.72
C GLY A 62 19.54 -14.15 -17.21
N ALA A 63 18.76 -15.13 -17.67
CA ALA A 63 18.17 -15.15 -19.01
C ALA A 63 17.08 -14.08 -19.22
N GLU A 64 16.22 -13.83 -18.23
CA GLU A 64 15.16 -12.81 -18.33
C GLU A 64 15.73 -11.38 -18.27
N GLN A 65 16.80 -11.17 -17.50
CA GLN A 65 17.54 -9.89 -17.50
C GLN A 65 18.21 -9.62 -18.85
N GLU A 66 18.86 -10.63 -19.44
CA GLU A 66 19.55 -10.50 -20.73
C GLU A 66 18.56 -10.26 -21.90
N GLU A 67 17.37 -10.87 -21.84
CA GLU A 67 16.30 -10.61 -22.82
C GLU A 67 15.76 -9.18 -22.70
N MET A 68 15.60 -8.67 -21.49
CA MET A 68 15.13 -7.31 -21.25
C MET A 68 16.13 -6.25 -21.74
N ASP A 69 17.43 -6.47 -21.50
CA ASP A 69 18.51 -5.59 -21.97
C ASP A 69 18.61 -5.55 -23.50
N LYS A 70 18.39 -6.68 -24.17
CA LYS A 70 18.29 -6.71 -25.64
C LYS A 70 17.13 -5.85 -26.15
N LYS A 71 15.94 -6.02 -25.58
CA LYS A 71 14.75 -5.24 -25.99
C LYS A 71 14.93 -3.74 -25.76
N LEU A 72 15.55 -3.33 -24.66
CA LEU A 72 15.87 -1.92 -24.38
C LEU A 72 16.86 -1.32 -25.38
N ASN A 73 17.89 -2.09 -25.75
CA ASN A 73 18.88 -1.66 -26.75
C ASN A 73 18.32 -1.58 -28.17
N GLU A 74 17.37 -2.46 -28.52
CA GLU A 74 16.67 -2.42 -29.81
C GLU A 74 15.75 -1.21 -29.95
N LEU A 75 15.13 -0.75 -28.85
CA LEU A 75 14.28 0.45 -28.83
C LEU A 75 15.07 1.77 -28.81
N SER A 76 16.37 1.71 -28.54
CA SER A 76 17.25 2.88 -28.47
C SER A 76 18.01 3.15 -29.79
N LYS A 77 17.70 2.41 -30.86
CA LYS A 77 18.19 2.60 -32.24
C LYS A 77 17.10 3.18 -33.12
#